data_AF-A0A430S5Q0-F1
#
_entry.id   AF-A0A430S5Q0-F1
#
_cell.length_a   1.000
_cell.length_b   1.000
_cell.length_c   1.000
_cell.angle_alpha   90.00
_cell.angle_beta   90.00
_cell.angle_gamma   90.00
#
_symmetry.space_group_name_H-M   'P 1'
#
loop_
_entity.id
_entity.type
_entity.pdbx_description
1 polymer ?
#
loop_
_entity_poly.entity_id
_entity_poly.type
_entity_poly.pdbx_seq_one_letter_code
_entity_poly.pdbx_strand_id
1 'polypeptide(L)' 'VRAGEVVGECGNSGHSTEPHLHFQFLDRPNVFLGLSLPIPFTGFLRRKEDGSLEATPLGFPIRGEEVAPSEQGLGR' A
#
# COMPACT_ATOMS: atom_id res chain seq x y z
N VAL A 1 17.43 3.74 -5.92
CA VAL A 1 16.45 3.58 -4.82
C VAL A 1 16.73 2.30 -4.05
N ARG A 2 16.68 2.35 -2.72
CA ARG A 2 16.73 1.19 -1.81
C ARG A 2 15.38 1.03 -1.11
N ALA A 3 15.08 -0.17 -0.60
CA ALA A 3 13.89 -0.36 0.23
C ALA A 3 13.95 0.60 1.45
N GLY A 4 12.82 1.25 1.75
CA GLY A 4 12.71 2.26 2.81
C GLY A 4 13.17 3.67 2.42
N GLU A 5 13.76 3.88 1.24
CA GLU A 5 14.14 5.21 0.77
C GLU A 5 12.89 6.02 0.40
N VAL A 6 12.78 7.25 0.92
CA VAL A 6 11.71 8.18 0.52
C VAL A 6 11.95 8.62 -0.91
N VAL A 7 11.00 8.30 -1.79
CA VAL A 7 11.06 8.64 -3.23
C VAL A 7 10.13 9.79 -3.62
N GLY A 8 9.30 10.26 -2.71
CA GLY A 8 8.36 11.36 -2.93
C GLY A 8 7.37 11.52 -1.78
N GLU A 9 6.64 12.63 -1.79
CA GLU A 9 5.56 12.94 -0.86
C GLU A 9 4.19 12.74 -1.54
N CYS A 10 3.14 12.52 -0.74
CA CYS A 10 1.78 12.40 -1.26
C CYS A 10 1.33 13.74 -1.87
N GLY A 11 0.63 13.68 -2.99
CA GLY A 11 0.15 14.85 -3.71
C GLY A 11 -1.13 14.56 -4.50
N ASN A 12 -1.45 15.44 -5.45
CA ASN A 12 -2.66 15.33 -6.28
C ASN A 12 -2.41 15.80 -7.73
N SER A 13 -1.25 15.49 -8.30
CA SER A 13 -0.91 15.86 -9.68
C SER A 13 -1.57 14.95 -10.71
N GLY A 14 -1.82 15.46 -11.92
CA GLY A 14 -2.37 14.66 -13.03
C GLY A 14 -3.90 14.55 -12.98
N HIS A 15 -4.44 13.43 -13.45
CA HIS A 15 -5.88 13.19 -13.50
C HIS A 15 -6.38 12.50 -12.21
N SER A 16 -6.51 13.28 -11.15
CA SER A 16 -6.93 12.82 -9.83
C SER A 16 -7.91 13.80 -9.17
N THR A 17 -8.90 13.27 -8.45
CA THR A 17 -9.93 14.07 -7.77
C THR A 17 -9.54 14.49 -6.36
N GLU A 18 -8.63 13.77 -5.72
CA GLU A 18 -8.22 14.01 -4.33
C GLU A 18 -6.77 13.54 -4.07
N PRO A 19 -6.08 14.06 -3.03
CA PRO A 19 -4.73 13.63 -2.71
C PRO A 19 -4.68 12.15 -2.27
N HIS A 20 -3.97 11.33 -3.03
CA HIS A 20 -3.77 9.91 -2.70
C HIS A 20 -2.55 9.34 -3.42
N LEU A 21 -2.09 8.17 -2.97
CA LEU A 21 -1.05 7.40 -3.64
C LEU A 21 -1.68 6.29 -4.48
N HIS A 22 -1.48 6.35 -5.81
CA HIS A 22 -1.75 5.24 -6.71
C HIS A 22 -0.44 4.54 -7.06
N PHE A 23 -0.39 3.21 -6.92
CA PHE A 23 0.78 2.42 -7.28
C PHE A 23 0.36 1.13 -7.98
N GLN A 24 1.21 0.62 -8.88
CA GLN A 24 0.96 -0.58 -9.67
C GLN A 24 2.28 -1.32 -9.89
N PHE A 25 2.26 -2.65 -9.80
CA PHE A 25 3.39 -3.48 -10.21
C PHE A 25 2.99 -4.28 -11.44
N LEU A 26 3.93 -4.33 -12.38
CA LEU A 26 3.77 -5.00 -13.66
C LEU A 26 4.77 -6.14 -13.74
N ASP A 27 4.38 -7.21 -14.43
CA ASP A 27 5.25 -8.36 -14.72
C ASP A 27 6.36 -8.07 -15.75
N ARG A 28 6.30 -6.92 -16.43
CA ARG A 28 7.27 -6.46 -17.43
C ARG A 28 7.32 -4.93 -17.53
N PRO A 29 8.39 -4.33 -18.08
CA PRO A 29 8.55 -2.87 -18.15
C PRO A 29 7.62 -2.13 -19.13
N ASN A 30 6.83 -2.84 -19.93
CA ASN A 30 5.92 -2.23 -20.91
C ASN A 30 4.54 -1.99 -20.28
N VAL A 31 4.19 -0.72 -20.04
CA VAL A 31 2.92 -0.33 -19.40
C VAL A 31 1.66 -0.65 -20.21
N PHE A 32 1.77 -0.86 -21.53
CA PHE A 32 0.63 -1.21 -22.39
C PHE A 32 0.42 -2.72 -22.50
N LEU A 33 1.47 -3.52 -22.29
CA LEU A 33 1.43 -4.98 -22.45
C LEU A 33 1.64 -5.76 -21.15
N GLY A 34 2.01 -5.07 -20.07
CA GLY A 34 2.25 -5.68 -18.77
C GLY A 34 0.96 -6.05 -18.06
N LEU A 35 0.99 -7.18 -17.38
CA LEU A 35 -0.09 -7.62 -16.51
C LEU A 35 0.15 -7.07 -15.10
N SER A 36 -0.91 -6.58 -14.46
CA SER A 36 -0.88 -6.18 -13.07
C SER A 36 -0.66 -7.40 -12.17
N LEU A 37 0.27 -7.29 -11.23
CA LEU A 37 0.52 -8.31 -10.21
C LEU A 37 -0.16 -7.92 -8.89
N PRO A 38 -0.82 -8.86 -8.18
CA PRO A 38 -1.32 -8.60 -6.84
C PRO A 38 -0.14 -8.49 -5.84
N ILE A 39 -0.21 -7.52 -4.93
CA ILE A 39 0.83 -7.30 -3.92
C ILE A 39 0.22 -7.26 -2.52
N PRO A 40 0.56 -8.21 -1.64
CA PRO A 40 0.20 -8.13 -0.24
C PRO A 40 1.08 -7.09 0.47
N PHE A 41 0.51 -6.44 1.48
CA PHE A 41 1.23 -5.59 2.41
C PHE A 41 1.75 -6.43 3.58
N THR A 42 2.97 -6.12 4.02
CA THR A 42 3.57 -6.70 5.22
C THR A 42 3.37 -5.79 6.42
N GLY A 43 3.05 -6.37 7.57
CA GLY A 43 3.13 -5.70 8.87
C GLY A 43 2.25 -4.44 8.99
N PHE A 44 0.94 -4.60 8.91
CA PHE A 44 -0.02 -3.52 9.17
C PHE A 44 -1.04 -3.91 10.25
N LEU A 45 -1.70 -2.92 10.83
CA LEU A 45 -2.79 -3.10 11.78
C LEU A 45 -4.12 -2.88 11.05
N ARG A 46 -5.07 -3.80 11.22
CA ARG A 46 -6.44 -3.69 10.72
C ARG A 46 -7.36 -3.24 11.86
N ARG A 47 -8.18 -2.21 11.63
CA ARG A 47 -9.24 -1.84 12.58
C ARG A 47 -10.44 -2.77 12.44
N LYS A 48 -10.87 -3.37 13.54
CA LYS A 48 -12.11 -4.16 13.67
C LYS A 48 -13.31 -3.27 13.95
N GLU A 49 -14.51 -3.82 13.75
CA GLU A 49 -15.78 -3.11 13.99
C GLU A 49 -15.93 -2.62 15.43
N ASP A 50 -15.39 -3.36 16.41
CA ASP A 50 -15.36 -2.99 17.82
C ASP A 50 -14.30 -1.93 18.16
N GLY A 51 -13.58 -1.43 17.15
CA GLY A 51 -12.51 -0.44 17.28
C GLY A 51 -11.15 -1.02 17.65
N SER A 52 -11.05 -2.33 17.97
CA SER A 52 -9.78 -2.98 18.27
C SER A 52 -8.87 -3.07 17.05
N LEU A 53 -7.55 -3.17 17.27
CA LEU A 53 -6.55 -3.31 16.21
C LEU A 53 -6.05 -4.76 16.16
N GLU A 54 -6.04 -5.32 14.96
CA GLU A 54 -5.54 -6.65 14.66
C GLU A 54 -4.24 -6.58 13.85
N ALA A 55 -3.18 -7.18 14.37
CA ALA A 55 -1.92 -7.29 13.65
C ALA A 55 -2.06 -8.22 12.45
N THR A 56 -1.67 -7.73 11.27
CA THR A 56 -1.66 -8.48 10.02
C THR A 56 -0.22 -8.55 9.50
N PRO A 57 0.50 -9.67 9.73
CA PRO A 57 1.88 -9.83 9.28
C PRO A 57 2.02 -9.79 7.75
N LEU A 58 1.02 -10.33 7.04
CA LEU A 58 0.95 -10.34 5.58
C LEU A 58 -0.52 -10.40 5.15
N GLY A 59 -0.95 -9.53 4.25
CA GLY A 59 -2.33 -9.55 3.75
C GLY A 59 -2.64 -8.46 2.74
N PHE A 60 -3.88 -8.47 2.24
CA PHE A 60 -4.39 -7.44 1.33
C PHE A 60 -5.42 -6.59 2.09
N PRO A 61 -5.21 -5.27 2.22
CA PRO A 61 -6.30 -4.37 2.56
C PRO A 61 -7.39 -4.45 1.49
N ILE A 62 -8.65 -4.57 1.91
CA ILE A 62 -9.82 -4.55 1.04
C ILE A 62 -10.62 -3.26 1.24
N ARG A 63 -11.51 -2.96 0.29
CA ARG A 63 -12.34 -1.76 0.31
C ARG A 63 -13.12 -1.66 1.63
N GLY A 64 -13.07 -0.49 2.26
CA GLY A 64 -13.80 -0.16 3.48
C GLY A 64 -13.02 -0.40 4.77
N GLU A 65 -11.84 -1.02 4.70
CA GLU A 65 -11.00 -1.21 5.87
C GLU A 65 -10.16 0.03 6.17
N GLU A 66 -10.09 0.38 7.45
CA GLU A 66 -9.09 1.30 7.97
C GLU A 66 -7.88 0.49 8.45
N VAL A 67 -6.69 0.88 8.01
CA VAL A 67 -5.42 0.26 8.39
C VAL A 67 -4.44 1.29 8.91
N ALA A 68 -3.54 0.86 9.78
CA ALA A 68 -2.46 1.68 10.33
C ALA A 68 -1.11 0.97 10.15
N PRO A 69 0.00 1.71 10.06
CA PRO A 69 1.33 1.10 10.07
C PRO A 69 1.54 0.34 11.39
N SER A 70 2.18 -0.84 11.32
CA SER A 70 2.69 -1.48 12.53
C SER A 70 4.17 -1.13 12.71
N GLU A 71 4.60 -0.97 13.96
CA GLU A 71 6.03 -0.80 14.34
C GLU A 71 6.93 -1.93 13.81
N GLN A 72 6.33 -3.07 13.45
CA GLN A 72 7.00 -4.28 12.97
C GLN A 72 7.11 -4.34 11.43
N GLY A 73 6.35 -3.50 10.71
CA GLY A 73 6.32 -3.44 9.24
C GLY A 73 7.30 -2.45 8.62
N LEU A 74 7.92 -1.59 9.42
CA LEU A 74 9.03 -0.74 9.00
C LEU A 74 10.27 -1.63 8.87
N GLY A 75 10.47 -2.17 7.67
CA GLY A 75 11.60 -3.04 7.34
C GLY A 75 12.93 -2.47 7.84
N ARG A 76 13.68 -3.33 8.53
CA ARG A 76 15.14 -3.26 8.59
C ARG A 76 15.74 -3.37 7.19
#